data_AF-A0A1W9UYT7-F1
#
_entry.id   AF-A0A1W9UYT7-F1
#
_cell.length_a   1.000
_cell.length_b   1.000
_cell.length_c   1.000
_cell.angle_alpha   90.00
_cell.angle_beta   90.00
_cell.angle_gamma   90.00
#
_symmetry.space_group_name_H-M   'P 1'
#
loop_
_entity.id
_entity.type
_entity.pdbx_description
1 polymer ?
#
loop_
_entity_poly.entity_id
_entity_poly.type
_entity_poly.pdbx_seq_one_letter_code
_entity_poly.pdbx_strand_id
1 'polypeptide(L)'
;MKKLTEKFLPAIETELQRQIARLDEPRTIIYYEMLTYHMGWTGEGAGSKAAGKRIRPLLVLLAASASGRQWEAALPAAAAVELVHNFSLVHDDIQDNSERSPPIAILVIISVLPFRCRMTSSAFGATKR
;
A
#
# COMPACT_ATOMS: atom_id res chain seq x y z
N MET A 1 -3.51 -9.77 20.28
CA MET A 1 -3.15 -9.59 18.85
C MET A 1 -4.32 -9.85 17.89
N LYS A 2 -5.00 -11.01 17.93
CA LYS A 2 -6.10 -11.35 16.99
C LYS A 2 -7.15 -10.24 16.79
N LYS A 3 -7.67 -9.64 17.87
CA LYS A 3 -8.66 -8.55 17.82
C LYS A 3 -8.19 -7.27 17.09
N LEU A 4 -6.89 -6.94 17.13
CA LEU A 4 -6.36 -5.77 16.42
C LEU A 4 -6.23 -6.04 14.92
N THR A 5 -5.77 -7.24 14.58
CA THR A 5 -5.64 -7.70 13.20
C THR A 5 -7.00 -7.77 12.51
N GLU A 6 -8.04 -8.24 13.20
CA GLU A 6 -9.43 -8.27 12.71
C GLU A 6 -9.99 -6.87 12.41
N LYS A 7 -9.58 -5.84 13.16
CA LYS A 7 -10.01 -4.46 12.94
C LYS A 7 -9.27 -3.80 11.77
N PHE A 8 -7.95 -4.00 11.68
CA PHE A 8 -7.11 -3.28 10.72
C PHE A 8 -7.07 -3.92 9.33
N LEU A 9 -7.08 -5.25 9.24
CA LEU A 9 -6.95 -5.93 7.96
C LEU A 9 -8.04 -5.54 6.95
N PRO A 10 -9.34 -5.50 7.29
CA PRO A 10 -10.36 -5.10 6.33
C PRO A 10 -10.18 -3.66 5.83
N ALA A 11 -9.76 -2.75 6.72
CA ALA A 11 -9.52 -1.35 6.37
C ALA A 11 -8.30 -1.18 5.46
N ILE A 12 -7.22 -1.93 5.73
CA ILE A 12 -6.03 -1.96 4.87
C ILE A 12 -6.39 -2.50 3.49
N GLU A 13 -7.12 -3.62 3.43
CA GLU A 13 -7.44 -4.27 2.16
C GLU A 13 -8.38 -3.39 1.31
N THR A 14 -9.36 -2.73 1.96
CA THR A 14 -10.22 -1.75 1.29
C THR A 14 -9.42 -0.59 0.72
N GLU A 15 -8.45 -0.06 1.46
CA GLU A 15 -7.61 1.04 0.98
C GLU A 15 -6.68 0.59 -0.15
N LEU A 16 -6.09 -0.61 -0.07
CA LEU A 16 -5.28 -1.19 -1.16
C LEU A 16 -6.10 -1.34 -2.45
N GLN A 17 -7.30 -1.91 -2.34
CA GLN A 17 -8.21 -2.06 -3.49
C GLN A 17 -8.58 -0.70 -4.07
N ARG A 18 -8.88 0.28 -3.22
CA ARG A 18 -9.19 1.65 -3.64
C ARG A 18 -8.04 2.29 -4.42
N GLN A 19 -6.80 2.08 -3.99
CA GLN A 19 -5.63 2.64 -4.67
C GLN A 19 -5.34 1.92 -5.99
N ILE A 20 -5.45 0.59 -6.04
CA ILE A 20 -5.21 -0.21 -7.25
C ILE A 20 -6.32 0.01 -8.29
N ALA A 21 -7.57 0.21 -7.88
CA ALA A 21 -8.69 0.49 -8.79
C ALA A 21 -8.49 1.73 -9.66
N ARG A 22 -7.58 2.64 -9.27
CA ARG A 22 -7.21 3.83 -10.06
C ARG A 22 -6.37 3.48 -11.29
N LEU A 23 -5.84 2.26 -11.35
CA LEU A 23 -5.06 1.73 -12.46
C LEU A 23 -5.92 0.95 -13.46
N ASP A 24 -7.23 0.81 -13.21
CA ASP A 24 -8.20 0.20 -14.13
C ASP A 24 -8.54 1.14 -15.30
N GLU A 25 -7.49 1.50 -16.05
CA GLU A 25 -7.55 2.32 -17.26
C GLU A 25 -6.84 1.58 -18.40
N PRO A 26 -7.24 1.76 -19.67
CA PRO A 26 -6.66 1.01 -20.79
C PRO A 26 -5.14 1.14 -20.94
N ARG A 27 -4.56 2.24 -20.47
CA ARG A 27 -3.10 2.49 -20.52
C ARG A 27 -2.35 1.82 -19.37
N THR A 28 -3.02 1.48 -18.27
CA THR A 28 -2.42 0.95 -17.05
C THR A 28 -2.92 -0.44 -16.67
N ILE A 29 -3.80 -1.03 -17.48
CA ILE A 29 -4.45 -2.33 -17.23
C ILE A 29 -3.45 -3.46 -16.99
N ILE A 30 -2.30 -3.45 -17.68
CA ILE A 30 -1.24 -4.45 -17.47
C ILE A 30 -0.69 -4.37 -16.03
N TYR A 31 -0.50 -3.16 -15.49
CA TYR A 31 -0.05 -3.00 -14.11
C TYR A 31 -1.14 -3.40 -13.12
N TYR A 32 -2.40 -3.10 -13.44
CA TYR A 32 -3.53 -3.55 -12.64
C TYR A 32 -3.54 -5.08 -12.52
N GLU A 33 -3.50 -5.80 -13.65
CA GLU A 33 -3.50 -7.27 -13.66
C GLU A 33 -2.31 -7.89 -12.92
N MET A 34 -1.10 -7.35 -13.13
CA MET A 34 0.09 -7.83 -12.41
C MET A 34 -0.02 -7.60 -10.90
N LEU A 35 -0.50 -6.43 -10.47
CA LEU A 35 -0.64 -6.11 -9.06
C LEU A 35 -1.74 -6.94 -8.40
N THR A 36 -2.89 -7.14 -9.05
CA THR A 36 -3.97 -7.98 -8.51
C THR A 36 -3.54 -9.44 -8.39
N TYR A 37 -2.70 -9.92 -9.33
CA TYR A 37 -2.11 -11.25 -9.26
C TYR A 37 -1.16 -11.39 -8.06
N HIS A 38 -0.21 -10.47 -7.88
CA HIS A 38 0.74 -10.49 -6.76
C HIS A 38 0.06 -10.27 -5.40
N MET A 39 -1.05 -9.54 -5.37
CA MET A 39 -1.87 -9.40 -4.17
C MET A 39 -2.66 -10.67 -3.81
N GLY A 40 -2.66 -11.68 -4.69
CA GLY A 40 -3.39 -12.93 -4.51
C GLY A 40 -4.90 -12.79 -4.73
N TRP A 41 -5.33 -11.73 -5.41
CA TRP A 41 -6.75 -11.46 -5.71
C TRP A 41 -7.19 -12.13 -7.03
N THR A 42 -6.28 -12.35 -7.97
CA THR A 42 -6.52 -12.97 -9.27
C THR A 42 -5.49 -14.04 -9.58
N GLY A 43 -5.82 -15.01 -10.45
CA GLY A 43 -4.91 -16.08 -10.89
C GLY A 43 -5.13 -17.44 -10.24
N GLU A 44 -4.33 -18.43 -10.62
CA GLU A 44 -4.37 -19.78 -10.03
C GLU A 44 -3.84 -19.74 -8.59
N GLY A 45 -4.69 -20.12 -7.64
CA GLY A 45 -4.38 -20.03 -6.21
C GLY A 45 -4.86 -18.76 -5.51
N ALA A 46 -5.57 -17.87 -6.22
CA ALA A 46 -6.23 -16.72 -5.60
C ALA A 46 -7.19 -17.14 -4.48
N GLY A 47 -7.18 -16.38 -3.38
CA GLY A 47 -8.02 -16.67 -2.22
C GLY A 47 -7.41 -16.23 -0.89
N SER A 48 -8.09 -16.54 0.20
CA SER A 48 -7.74 -16.10 1.56
C SER A 48 -6.37 -16.57 2.06
N LYS A 49 -5.78 -17.60 1.43
CA LYS A 49 -4.41 -18.07 1.74
C LYS A 49 -3.33 -17.31 0.94
N ALA A 50 -3.66 -16.78 -0.22
CA ALA A 50 -2.76 -15.99 -1.05
C ALA A 50 -2.72 -14.52 -0.62
N ALA A 51 -3.84 -14.01 -0.07
CA ALA A 51 -3.87 -12.72 0.61
C ALA A 51 -2.88 -12.74 1.79
N GLY A 52 -1.75 -12.05 1.63
CA GLY A 52 -0.67 -12.06 2.62
C GLY A 52 -1.11 -11.56 4.00
N LYS A 53 -0.30 -11.79 5.03
CA LYS A 53 -0.60 -11.38 6.41
C LYS A 53 -0.61 -9.85 6.64
N ARG A 54 -0.32 -9.06 5.60
CA ARG A 54 -0.26 -7.58 5.59
C ARG A 54 0.45 -7.01 6.83
N ILE A 55 1.59 -7.59 7.20
CA ILE A 55 2.31 -7.23 8.43
C ILE A 55 2.87 -5.79 8.34
N ARG A 56 3.37 -5.39 7.16
CA ARG A 56 3.94 -4.06 6.92
C ARG A 56 2.93 -2.92 7.13
N PRO A 57 1.75 -2.91 6.48
CA PRO A 57 0.75 -1.87 6.72
C PRO A 57 0.23 -1.91 8.16
N LEU A 58 0.14 -3.09 8.78
CA LEU A 58 -0.21 -3.21 10.20
C LEU A 58 0.78 -2.46 11.10
N LEU A 59 2.09 -2.59 10.86
CA LEU A 59 3.12 -1.88 11.63
C LEU A 59 2.99 -0.35 11.48
N VAL A 60 2.65 0.14 10.29
CA VAL A 60 2.41 1.58 10.06
C VAL A 60 1.24 2.09 10.87
N LEU A 61 0.11 1.36 10.87
CA LEU A 61 -1.07 1.74 11.65
C LEU A 61 -0.84 1.67 13.16
N LEU A 62 -0.06 0.68 13.62
CA LEU A 62 0.33 0.55 15.03
C LEU A 62 1.25 1.69 15.45
N ALA A 63 2.22 2.07 14.62
CA ALA A 63 3.10 3.21 14.90
C ALA A 63 2.32 4.53 14.96
N ALA A 64 1.34 4.72 14.07
CA ALA A 64 0.46 5.89 14.09
C ALA A 64 -0.38 5.94 15.38
N SER A 65 -0.97 4.80 15.77
CA SER A 65 -1.76 4.66 17.01
C SER A 65 -0.90 4.93 18.26
N ALA A 66 0.31 4.39 18.30
CA ALA A 66 1.25 4.58 19.41
C ALA A 66 1.71 6.05 19.54
N SER A 67 1.70 6.81 18.44
CA SER A 67 2.00 8.25 18.43
C SER A 67 0.82 9.13 18.85
N GLY A 68 -0.30 8.54 19.29
CA GLY A 68 -1.51 9.27 19.68
C GLY A 68 -2.31 9.82 18.50
N ARG A 69 -2.03 9.38 17.27
CA ARG A 69 -2.77 9.79 16.07
C ARG A 69 -3.86 8.77 15.73
N GLN A 70 -4.90 9.23 15.05
CA GLN A 70 -5.92 8.35 14.47
C GLN A 70 -5.29 7.50 13.37
N TRP A 71 -5.43 6.18 13.48
CA TRP A 71 -4.81 5.23 12.56
C TRP A 71 -5.43 5.31 11.17
N GLU A 72 -6.69 5.73 11.07
CA GLU A 72 -7.42 5.95 9.83
C GLU A 72 -6.69 6.96 8.93
N ALA A 73 -6.09 7.99 9.52
CA ALA A 73 -5.30 8.99 8.78
C ALA A 73 -3.98 8.42 8.22
N ALA A 74 -3.51 7.29 8.76
CA ALA A 74 -2.31 6.60 8.30
C ALA A 74 -2.60 5.47 7.29
N LEU A 75 -3.86 5.20 6.96
CA LEU A 75 -4.24 4.18 5.97
C LEU A 75 -3.58 4.39 4.60
N PRO A 76 -3.56 5.62 4.02
CA PRO A 76 -2.90 5.82 2.73
C PRO A 76 -1.39 5.56 2.79
N ALA A 77 -0.74 5.89 3.91
CA ALA A 77 0.68 5.61 4.11
C ALA A 77 0.93 4.10 4.27
N ALA A 78 0.06 3.39 4.98
CA ALA A 78 0.12 1.95 5.14
C ALA A 78 -0.03 1.22 3.79
N ALA A 79 -1.02 1.63 2.98
CA ALA A 79 -1.23 1.11 1.63
C ALA A 79 -0.04 1.40 0.72
N ALA A 80 0.51 2.62 0.76
CA ALA A 80 1.68 2.98 -0.03
C ALA A 80 2.89 2.09 0.27
N VAL A 81 3.17 1.79 1.55
CA VAL A 81 4.28 0.90 1.94
C VAL A 81 4.12 -0.51 1.37
N GLU A 82 2.91 -1.07 1.42
CA GLU A 82 2.65 -2.41 0.87
C GLU A 82 2.68 -2.43 -0.67
N LEU A 83 2.21 -1.37 -1.33
CA LEU A 83 2.28 -1.23 -2.78
C LEU A 83 3.72 -1.10 -3.27
N VAL A 84 4.55 -0.29 -2.60
CA VAL A 84 5.98 -0.15 -2.92
C VAL A 84 6.70 -1.49 -2.74
N HIS A 85 6.36 -2.26 -1.71
CA HIS A 85 6.92 -3.60 -1.53
C HIS A 85 6.48 -4.59 -2.62
N ASN A 86 5.22 -4.57 -3.04
CA ASN A 86 4.77 -5.42 -4.16
C ASN A 86 5.42 -5.00 -5.48
N PHE A 87 5.63 -3.69 -5.68
CA PHE A 87 6.35 -3.18 -6.83
C PHE A 87 7.78 -3.73 -6.90
N SER A 88 8.51 -3.81 -5.79
CA SER A 88 9.86 -4.38 -5.83
C SER A 88 9.85 -5.85 -6.25
N LEU A 89 8.86 -6.64 -5.80
CA LEU A 89 8.73 -8.05 -6.20
C LEU A 89 8.43 -8.19 -7.70
N VAL A 90 7.50 -7.40 -8.23
CA VAL A 90 7.20 -7.35 -9.66
C VAL A 90 8.44 -6.93 -10.47
N HIS A 91 9.18 -5.96 -9.96
CA HIS A 91 10.40 -5.47 -10.61
C HIS A 91 11.51 -6.52 -10.62
N ASP A 92 11.70 -7.25 -9.51
CA ASP A 92 12.66 -8.34 -9.41
C ASP A 92 12.29 -9.47 -10.41
N ASP A 93 11.02 -9.83 -10.52
CA ASP A 93 10.53 -10.84 -11.48
C ASP A 93 10.76 -10.43 -12.95
N ILE A 94 10.59 -9.13 -13.27
CA ILE A 94 10.87 -8.61 -14.61
C ILE A 94 12.39 -8.57 -14.88
N GLN A 95 13.18 -8.13 -13.88
CA GLN A 95 14.63 -7.99 -14.00
C GLN A 95 15.34 -9.35 -14.11
N ASP A 96 14.83 -10.36 -13.41
CA ASP A 96 15.36 -11.73 -13.47
C ASP A 96 15.00 -12.44 -14.79
N ASN A 97 13.99 -11.96 -15.53
CA ASN A 97 13.51 -12.60 -16.75
C ASN A 97 13.86 -11.95 -18.10
N SER A 98 14.41 -10.72 -18.21
CA SER A 98 15.04 -10.26 -19.49
C SER A 98 15.68 -8.85 -19.50
N GLU A 99 16.72 -8.73 -20.33
CA GLU A 99 17.61 -7.62 -20.74
C GLU A 99 17.04 -6.21 -21.07
N ARG A 100 15.80 -5.83 -20.71
CA ARG A 100 15.29 -4.50 -21.10
C ARG A 100 14.19 -3.96 -20.19
N SER A 101 14.56 -3.50 -18.99
CA SER A 101 13.62 -2.84 -18.08
C SER A 101 13.57 -1.32 -18.32
N PRO A 102 12.47 -0.75 -18.84
CA PRO A 102 12.28 0.70 -18.89
C PRO A 102 12.05 1.30 -17.48
N PRO A 103 12.38 2.59 -17.26
CA PRO A 103 12.32 3.24 -15.96
C PRO A 103 10.89 3.73 -15.66
N ILE A 104 9.96 2.83 -15.31
CA ILE A 104 8.55 3.19 -15.08
C ILE A 104 8.12 3.11 -13.60
N ALA A 105 9.03 2.67 -12.72
CA ALA A 105 8.83 2.50 -11.28
C ALA A 105 8.26 3.73 -10.56
N ILE A 106 8.65 4.91 -11.02
CA ILE A 106 8.38 6.17 -10.33
C ILE A 106 6.96 6.69 -10.65
N LEU A 107 6.40 6.36 -11.81
CA LEU A 107 5.14 6.97 -12.26
C LEU A 107 3.94 6.45 -11.45
N VAL A 108 3.91 5.16 -11.10
CA VAL A 108 2.82 4.55 -10.31
C VAL A 108 2.81 5.08 -8.87
N ILE A 109 3.98 5.28 -8.27
CA ILE A 109 4.07 5.82 -6.90
C ILE A 109 3.52 7.26 -6.89
N ILE A 110 3.85 8.08 -7.88
CA ILE A 110 3.41 9.49 -7.93
C ILE A 110 1.92 9.63 -8.24
N SER A 111 1.34 8.78 -9.10
CA SER A 111 -0.09 8.86 -9.45
C SER A 111 -1.01 8.27 -8.39
N VAL A 112 -0.53 7.30 -7.59
CA VAL A 112 -1.32 6.58 -6.60
C VAL A 112 -1.24 7.20 -5.20
N LEU A 113 -0.16 7.90 -4.83
CA LEU A 113 -0.12 8.60 -3.54
C LEU A 113 -0.82 9.97 -3.61
N PRO A 114 -1.98 10.18 -2.94
CA PRO A 114 -2.45 11.52 -2.61
C PRO A 114 -1.62 12.03 -1.43
N PHE A 115 -0.30 12.17 -1.58
CA PHE A 115 0.57 12.77 -0.56
C PHE A 115 0.39 14.29 -0.53
N ARG A 116 -0.86 14.75 -0.33
CA ARG A 116 -1.10 16.02 0.32
C ARG A 116 -1.08 15.76 1.82
N CYS A 117 0.09 15.37 2.33
CA CYS A 117 0.37 15.40 3.75
C CYS A 117 0.35 16.87 4.18
N ARG A 118 -0.84 17.39 4.49
CA ARG A 118 -0.98 18.64 5.23
C ARG A 118 -0.59 18.30 6.66
N MET A 119 0.72 18.22 6.92
CA MET A 119 1.25 18.45 8.26
C MET A 119 0.86 19.89 8.60
N THR A 120 -0.33 20.09 9.16
CA THR A 120 -0.61 21.33 9.87
C THR A 120 0.38 21.37 11.02
N SER A 121 1.20 22.41 11.03
CA SER A 121 2.23 22.75 12.02
C SER A 121 1.70 23.00 13.43
N SER A 122 0.53 22.47 13.81
CA SER A 122 -0.16 22.78 15.06
C SER A 122 0.23 21.90 16.26
N ALA A 123 1.11 20.90 16.08
CA ALA A 123 1.53 20.01 17.18
C ALA A 123 2.94 20.33 17.74
N PHE A 124 3.58 21.39 17.27
CA PHE A 124 4.89 21.84 17.77
C PHE A 124 4.82 23.31 18.22
N GLY A 125 3.86 23.60 19.11
CA GLY A 125 3.64 24.92 19.69
C GLY A 125 3.37 24.83 21.19
N ALA A 126 4.45 24.82 21.97
CA ALA A 126 4.57 25.37 23.32
C ALA A 126 3.47 25.05 24.35
N THR A 127 3.69 24.00 25.15
CA THR A 127 3.37 24.02 26.59
C THR A 127 4.67 24.00 27.38
N LYS A 128 5.28 25.18 27.56
CA LYS A 128 6.24 25.44 28.62
C LYS A 128 6.12 26.91 29.04
N ARG A 129 5.74 27.08 30.30
CA ARG A 129 5.54 28.31 31.10
C ARG A 129 4.17 28.95 30.97
#